data_AF-A0A2V1C4G4-F1
#
_entry.id   AF-A0A2V1C4G4-F1
#
_cell.length_a   1.000
_cell.length_b   1.000
_cell.length_c   1.000
_cell.angle_alpha   90.00
_cell.angle_beta   90.00
_cell.angle_gamma   90.00
#
_symmetry.space_group_name_H-M   'P 1'
#
loop_
_entity.id
_entity.type
_entity.pdbx_description
1 polymer ?
#
loop_
_entity_poly.entity_id
_entity_poly.type
_entity_poly.pdbx_seq_one_letter_code
_entity_poly.pdbx_strand_id
1 'polypeptide(L)'
;LVSIKNILFFAVTASAAVIIPRADVNATATADIKTIRTDIQALTSASNSYSGGLTNALKVQDAYSTLDKAIQSATTDANSFSQQDTYTSRYIISQIEAAEPDVKAAVDAIIAKKSQFTADGVASLVKSDIANLKKDSDALADACK
;
A
#
# COMPACT_ATOMS: atom_id res chain seq x y z
N LEU A 1 -19.05 2.22 12.23
CA LEU A 1 -17.92 1.30 11.96
C LEU A 1 -17.89 1.07 10.47
N VAL A 2 -16.97 1.70 9.74
CA VAL A 2 -16.83 1.42 8.30
C VAL A 2 -16.25 0.02 8.18
N SER A 3 -16.98 -0.90 7.55
CA SER A 3 -16.50 -2.26 7.30
C SER A 3 -15.25 -2.21 6.42
N ILE A 4 -14.10 -2.53 7.01
CA ILE A 4 -12.77 -2.70 6.38
C ILE A 4 -12.79 -3.77 5.25
N LYS A 5 -13.89 -4.50 5.12
CA LYS A 5 -14.07 -5.65 4.23
C LYS A 5 -14.17 -5.31 2.73
N ASN A 6 -14.25 -4.04 2.34
CA ASN A 6 -14.53 -3.62 0.94
C ASN A 6 -13.45 -2.68 0.36
N ILE A 7 -12.18 -2.80 0.76
CA ILE A 7 -11.15 -1.80 0.39
C ILE A 7 -10.71 -1.87 -1.08
N LEU A 8 -10.99 -2.94 -1.84
CA LEU A 8 -10.45 -3.10 -3.20
C LEU A 8 -11.56 -3.34 -4.24
N PHE A 9 -11.88 -2.30 -5.02
CA PHE A 9 -12.62 -2.40 -6.28
C PHE A 9 -11.86 -1.60 -7.35
N PHE A 10 -11.15 -2.28 -8.25
CA PHE A 10 -10.48 -1.67 -9.40
C PHE A 10 -11.36 -1.80 -10.64
N ALA A 11 -11.72 -0.67 -11.27
CA ALA A 11 -12.39 -0.64 -12.57
C ALA A 11 -11.50 0.15 -13.55
N VAL A 12 -11.02 -0.48 -14.62
CA VAL A 12 -10.06 0.07 -15.61
C VAL A 12 -10.82 0.70 -16.77
N THR A 13 -10.44 1.90 -17.22
CA THR A 13 -11.05 2.60 -18.38
C THR A 13 -9.97 2.99 -19.38
N ALA A 14 -9.92 2.32 -20.53
CA ALA A 14 -8.92 2.57 -21.57
C ALA A 14 -9.09 3.97 -22.22
N SER A 15 -8.03 4.79 -22.16
CA SER A 15 -7.88 6.05 -22.92
C SER A 15 -7.12 5.82 -24.25
N ALA A 16 -6.45 6.81 -24.86
CA ALA A 16 -5.51 6.60 -25.98
C ALA A 16 -4.17 7.30 -25.63
N ALA A 17 -2.99 6.69 -25.85
CA ALA A 17 -1.71 7.24 -25.34
C ALA A 17 -0.56 7.46 -26.33
N VAL A 18 0.34 8.33 -25.86
CA VAL A 18 1.73 8.60 -26.27
C VAL A 18 2.60 7.35 -26.02
N ILE A 19 3.63 7.08 -26.82
CA ILE A 19 4.43 5.85 -26.71
C ILE A 19 5.64 6.10 -25.77
N ILE A 20 5.63 5.50 -24.56
CA ILE A 20 6.83 5.26 -23.74
C ILE A 20 7.30 3.81 -23.99
N PRO A 21 8.61 3.50 -24.01
CA PRO A 21 9.08 2.13 -24.20
C PRO A 21 8.55 1.16 -23.13
N ARG A 22 7.82 0.13 -23.57
CA ARG A 22 7.12 -0.87 -22.75
C ARG A 22 7.99 -1.59 -21.70
N ALA A 23 9.28 -1.78 -21.98
CA ALA A 23 10.17 -2.53 -21.09
C ALA A 23 10.45 -1.77 -19.78
N ASP A 24 10.57 -0.44 -19.86
CA ASP A 24 10.90 0.41 -18.71
C ASP A 24 9.70 0.49 -17.75
N VAL A 25 8.48 0.59 -18.29
CA VAL A 25 7.25 0.62 -17.48
C VAL A 25 7.07 -0.68 -16.69
N ASN A 26 7.26 -1.83 -17.33
CA ASN A 26 7.17 -3.12 -16.64
C ASN A 26 8.22 -3.24 -15.52
N ALA A 27 9.44 -2.78 -15.76
CA ALA A 27 10.52 -2.85 -14.77
C ALA A 27 10.23 -1.96 -13.55
N THR A 28 9.85 -0.69 -13.78
CA THR A 28 9.52 0.26 -12.71
C THR A 28 8.31 -0.22 -11.91
N ALA A 29 7.19 -0.52 -12.57
CA ALA A 29 5.98 -0.99 -11.89
C ALA A 29 6.23 -2.28 -11.06
N THR A 30 7.04 -3.20 -11.58
CA THR A 30 7.40 -4.43 -10.84
C THR A 30 8.27 -4.12 -9.63
N ALA A 31 9.21 -3.17 -9.74
CA ALA A 31 10.07 -2.75 -8.65
C ALA A 31 9.27 -2.05 -7.54
N ASP A 32 8.33 -1.19 -7.91
CA ASP A 32 7.45 -0.49 -6.97
C ASP A 32 6.59 -1.46 -6.19
N ILE A 33 5.92 -2.39 -6.88
CA ILE A 33 5.08 -3.39 -6.22
C ILE A 33 5.91 -4.28 -5.28
N LYS A 34 7.12 -4.67 -5.69
CA LYS A 34 8.02 -5.43 -4.82
C LYS A 34 8.41 -4.63 -3.57
N THR A 35 8.65 -3.33 -3.71
CA THR A 35 8.98 -2.44 -2.60
C THR A 35 7.80 -2.32 -1.64
N ILE A 36 6.61 -2.03 -2.16
CA ILE A 36 5.36 -1.96 -1.38
C ILE A 36 5.14 -3.26 -0.61
N ARG A 37 5.30 -4.43 -1.24
CA ARG A 37 5.15 -5.72 -0.55
C ARG A 37 6.17 -5.92 0.56
N THR A 38 7.42 -5.53 0.32
CA THR A 38 8.48 -5.57 1.34
C THR A 38 8.13 -4.69 2.53
N ASP A 39 7.61 -3.49 2.28
CA ASP A 39 7.25 -2.53 3.31
C ASP A 39 5.99 -2.95 4.08
N ILE A 40 5.02 -3.59 3.43
CA ILE A 40 3.87 -4.23 4.10
C ILE A 40 4.34 -5.31 5.07
N GLN A 41 5.30 -6.15 4.66
CA GLN A 41 5.88 -7.17 5.53
C GLN A 41 6.67 -6.57 6.70
N ALA A 42 7.38 -5.46 6.46
CA ALA A 42 8.07 -4.71 7.50
C ALA A 42 7.08 -4.11 8.52
N LEU A 43 5.99 -3.49 8.05
CA LEU A 43 4.91 -2.96 8.90
C LEU A 43 4.25 -4.08 9.71
N THR A 44 3.99 -5.23 9.09
CA THR A 44 3.45 -6.43 9.76
C THR A 44 4.38 -6.88 10.89
N SER A 45 5.69 -6.98 10.60
CA SER A 45 6.71 -7.42 11.55
C SER A 45 6.89 -6.45 12.72
N ALA A 46 6.91 -5.15 12.43
CA ALA A 46 6.97 -4.09 13.44
C ALA A 46 5.72 -4.13 14.34
N SER A 47 4.53 -4.27 13.75
CA SER A 47 3.27 -4.38 14.48
C SER A 47 3.24 -5.63 15.37
N ASN A 48 3.64 -6.79 14.86
CA ASN A 48 3.71 -8.02 15.67
C ASN A 48 4.69 -7.90 16.84
N SER A 49 5.83 -7.25 16.61
CA SER A 49 6.89 -7.06 17.62
C SER A 49 6.57 -5.95 18.61
N TYR A 50 5.59 -5.09 18.33
CA TYR A 50 5.19 -4.02 19.23
C TYR A 50 4.62 -4.61 20.53
N SER A 51 5.25 -4.23 21.64
CA SER A 51 4.97 -4.70 22.99
C SER A 51 4.50 -3.58 23.92
N GLY A 52 4.17 -2.41 23.37
CA GLY A 52 3.89 -1.19 24.13
C GLY A 52 5.11 -0.27 24.27
N GLY A 53 4.88 0.92 24.81
CA GLY A 53 5.83 2.02 24.91
C GLY A 53 5.97 2.84 23.62
N LEU A 54 6.09 4.16 23.78
CA LEU A 54 6.22 5.12 22.68
C LEU A 54 7.41 4.83 21.75
N THR A 55 8.55 4.37 22.29
CA THR A 55 9.73 4.01 21.49
C THR A 55 9.45 2.86 20.53
N ASN A 56 8.64 1.87 20.93
CA ASN A 56 8.27 0.77 20.04
C ASN A 56 7.14 1.20 19.08
N ALA A 57 6.25 2.08 19.50
CA ALA A 57 5.25 2.69 18.61
C ALA A 57 5.92 3.48 17.48
N LEU A 58 7.03 4.18 17.76
CA LEU A 58 7.81 4.90 16.74
C LEU A 58 8.32 3.96 15.63
N LYS A 59 8.75 2.74 15.97
CA LYS A 59 9.18 1.76 14.95
C LYS A 59 8.03 1.33 14.03
N VAL A 60 6.81 1.23 14.57
CA VAL A 60 5.61 0.98 13.75
C VAL A 60 5.33 2.18 12.86
N GLN A 61 5.47 3.40 13.40
CA GLN A 61 5.29 4.65 12.64
C GLN A 61 6.31 4.77 11.49
N ASP A 62 7.57 4.43 11.72
CA ASP A 62 8.62 4.49 10.71
C ASP A 62 8.34 3.51 9.56
N ALA A 63 7.89 2.29 9.90
CA ALA A 63 7.48 1.29 8.91
C ALA A 63 6.25 1.77 8.12
N TYR A 64 5.25 2.36 8.79
CA TYR A 64 4.11 2.99 8.13
C TYR A 64 4.57 4.10 7.16
N SER A 65 5.39 5.04 7.62
CA SER A 65 5.84 6.16 6.78
C SER A 65 6.66 5.71 5.57
N THR A 66 7.41 4.62 5.71
CA THR A 66 8.15 4.02 4.59
C THR A 66 7.19 3.44 3.56
N LEU A 67 6.20 2.66 3.99
CA LEU A 67 5.15 2.12 3.12
C LEU A 67 4.35 3.23 2.42
N ASP A 68 3.94 4.25 3.17
CA ASP A 68 3.18 5.42 2.67
C ASP A 68 3.94 6.12 1.52
N LYS A 69 5.24 6.35 1.69
CA LYS A 69 6.11 6.92 0.65
C LYS A 69 6.26 5.99 -0.55
N ALA A 70 6.39 4.69 -0.35
CA ALA A 70 6.48 3.73 -1.44
C ALA A 70 5.21 3.74 -2.31
N ILE A 71 4.03 3.81 -1.68
CA ILE A 71 2.74 3.92 -2.39
C ILE A 71 2.65 5.25 -3.15
N GLN A 72 3.07 6.36 -2.55
CA GLN A 72 3.08 7.67 -3.23
C GLN A 72 4.07 7.71 -4.41
N SER A 73 5.24 7.06 -4.28
CA SER A 73 6.20 6.92 -5.38
C SER A 73 5.59 6.12 -6.53
N ALA A 74 5.05 4.94 -6.24
CA ALA A 74 4.38 4.08 -7.22
C ALA A 74 3.22 4.82 -7.92
N THR A 75 2.48 5.66 -7.18
CA THR A 75 1.41 6.48 -7.75
C THR A 75 1.96 7.54 -8.70
N THR A 76 3.09 8.16 -8.34
CA THR A 76 3.76 9.15 -9.20
C THR A 76 4.26 8.50 -10.48
N ASP A 77 4.89 7.32 -10.38
CA ASP A 77 5.38 6.57 -11.52
C ASP A 77 4.23 6.09 -12.41
N ALA A 78 3.16 5.54 -11.83
CA ALA A 78 1.95 5.14 -12.56
C ALA A 78 1.33 6.29 -13.37
N ASN A 79 1.23 7.50 -12.79
CA ASN A 79 0.73 8.68 -13.50
C ASN A 79 1.68 9.18 -14.60
N SER A 80 2.97 8.85 -14.52
CA SER A 80 3.95 9.19 -15.55
C SER A 80 3.90 8.25 -16.75
N PHE A 81 3.33 7.05 -16.57
CA PHE A 81 3.21 6.08 -17.64
C PHE A 81 2.18 6.54 -18.66
N SER A 82 2.54 6.35 -19.93
CA SER A 82 1.55 6.33 -20.99
C SER A 82 0.59 5.16 -20.79
N GLN A 83 -0.58 5.20 -21.42
CA GLN A 83 -1.47 4.04 -21.43
C GLN A 83 -0.73 2.81 -21.93
N GLN A 84 -0.83 1.75 -21.15
CA GLN A 84 -0.19 0.48 -21.42
C GLN A 84 -1.10 -0.42 -22.25
N ASP A 85 -0.51 -1.39 -22.93
CA ASP A 85 -1.29 -2.45 -23.57
C ASP A 85 -1.95 -3.36 -22.52
N THR A 86 -2.98 -4.08 -22.96
CA THR A 86 -3.77 -4.96 -22.10
C THR A 86 -2.92 -6.02 -21.38
N TYR A 87 -1.82 -6.48 -21.97
CA TYR A 87 -0.97 -7.48 -21.34
C TYR A 87 -0.20 -6.89 -20.17
N THR A 88 0.45 -5.74 -20.37
CA THR A 88 1.15 -5.02 -19.30
C THR A 88 0.19 -4.64 -18.17
N SER A 89 -0.99 -4.09 -18.49
CA SER A 89 -1.98 -3.75 -17.47
C SER A 89 -2.45 -4.97 -16.68
N ARG A 90 -2.73 -6.11 -17.34
CA ARG A 90 -3.12 -7.35 -16.64
C ARG A 90 -2.01 -7.91 -15.75
N TYR A 91 -0.76 -7.82 -16.20
CA TYR A 91 0.38 -8.26 -15.41
C TYR A 91 0.50 -7.43 -14.13
N ILE A 92 0.50 -6.10 -14.23
CA ILE A 92 0.56 -5.18 -13.09
C ILE A 92 -0.60 -5.43 -12.12
N ILE A 93 -1.84 -5.55 -12.62
CA ILE A 93 -3.02 -5.86 -11.80
C ILE A 93 -2.83 -7.17 -11.03
N SER A 94 -2.34 -8.23 -11.68
CA SER A 94 -2.11 -9.51 -11.01
C SER A 94 -1.10 -9.42 -9.87
N GLN A 95 -0.08 -8.55 -10.00
CA GLN A 95 0.93 -8.35 -8.96
C GLN A 95 0.37 -7.56 -7.77
N ILE A 96 -0.53 -6.59 -8.03
CA ILE A 96 -1.28 -5.85 -7.01
C ILE A 96 -2.23 -6.80 -6.26
N GLU A 97 -3.02 -7.61 -6.97
CA GLU A 97 -3.92 -8.61 -6.38
C GLU A 97 -3.15 -9.61 -5.51
N ALA A 98 -1.96 -10.03 -5.94
CA ALA A 98 -1.12 -10.94 -5.17
C ALA A 98 -0.62 -10.34 -3.84
N ALA A 99 -0.72 -9.02 -3.63
CA ALA A 99 -0.36 -8.35 -2.38
C ALA A 99 -1.51 -8.36 -1.34
N GLU A 100 -2.74 -8.70 -1.72
CA GLU A 100 -3.89 -8.76 -0.83
C GLU A 100 -3.66 -9.56 0.48
N PRO A 101 -3.08 -10.78 0.46
CA PRO A 101 -2.84 -11.51 1.70
C PRO A 101 -1.84 -10.81 2.63
N ASP A 102 -0.84 -10.12 2.08
CA ASP A 102 0.15 -9.37 2.86
C ASP A 102 -0.52 -8.16 3.54
N VAL A 103 -1.36 -7.42 2.81
CA VAL A 103 -2.14 -6.30 3.36
C VAL A 103 -3.04 -6.77 4.49
N LYS A 104 -3.74 -7.91 4.29
CA LYS A 104 -4.61 -8.48 5.32
C LYS A 104 -3.81 -8.83 6.58
N ALA A 105 -2.65 -9.44 6.44
CA ALA A 105 -1.78 -9.79 7.56
C ALA A 105 -1.32 -8.55 8.35
N ALA A 106 -0.94 -7.46 7.65
CA ALA A 106 -0.57 -6.20 8.29
C ALA A 106 -1.73 -5.60 9.10
N VAL A 107 -2.92 -5.55 8.52
CA VAL A 107 -4.12 -5.03 9.19
C VAL A 107 -4.48 -5.88 10.42
N ASP A 108 -4.44 -7.21 10.30
CA ASP A 108 -4.70 -8.12 11.42
C ASP A 108 -3.68 -7.91 12.56
N ALA A 109 -2.39 -7.74 12.22
CA ALA A 109 -1.32 -7.48 13.19
C ALA A 109 -1.55 -6.16 13.95
N ILE A 110 -1.95 -5.09 13.25
CA ILE A 110 -2.27 -3.80 13.88
C ILE A 110 -3.50 -3.92 14.79
N ILE A 111 -4.55 -4.60 14.33
CA ILE A 111 -5.78 -4.83 15.13
C ILE A 111 -5.45 -5.60 16.41
N ALA A 112 -4.59 -6.61 16.33
CA ALA A 112 -4.18 -7.40 17.49
C ALA A 112 -3.46 -6.57 18.58
N LYS A 113 -2.94 -5.39 18.22
CA LYS A 113 -2.22 -4.47 19.14
C LYS A 113 -3.03 -3.25 19.58
N LYS A 114 -4.32 -3.20 19.23
CA LYS A 114 -5.19 -2.06 19.49
C LYS A 114 -5.22 -1.64 20.97
N SER A 115 -5.25 -2.58 21.90
CA SER A 115 -5.26 -2.26 23.33
C SER A 115 -3.96 -1.61 23.80
N GLN A 116 -2.80 -2.08 23.30
CA GLN A 116 -1.50 -1.47 23.59
C GLN A 116 -1.40 -0.05 23.01
N PHE A 117 -1.78 0.15 21.75
CA PHE A 117 -1.80 1.51 21.17
C PHE A 117 -2.73 2.47 21.92
N THR A 118 -3.82 1.95 22.46
CA THR A 118 -4.74 2.74 23.29
C THR A 118 -4.12 3.09 24.64
N ALA A 119 -3.48 2.11 25.30
CA ALA A 119 -2.79 2.31 26.58
C ALA A 119 -1.64 3.32 26.45
N ASP A 120 -0.94 3.32 25.32
CA ASP A 120 0.14 4.24 25.02
C ASP A 120 -0.34 5.60 24.49
N GLY A 121 -1.65 5.80 24.30
CA GLY A 121 -2.22 7.08 23.86
C GLY A 121 -2.03 7.40 22.37
N VAL A 122 -1.64 6.44 21.55
CA VAL A 122 -1.34 6.62 20.10
C VAL A 122 -2.41 6.06 19.17
N ALA A 123 -3.55 5.58 19.70
CA ALA A 123 -4.61 4.98 18.90
C ALA A 123 -5.20 5.91 17.81
N SER A 124 -5.25 7.22 18.05
CA SER A 124 -5.70 8.20 17.06
C SER A 124 -4.74 8.34 15.88
N LEU A 125 -3.43 8.29 16.16
CA LEU A 125 -2.37 8.30 15.14
C LEU A 125 -2.50 7.07 14.24
N VAL A 126 -2.53 5.87 14.84
CA VAL A 126 -2.68 4.61 14.09
C VAL A 126 -3.95 4.60 13.22
N LYS A 127 -5.06 5.17 13.72
CA LYS A 127 -6.29 5.31 12.93
C LYS A 127 -6.09 6.25 11.73
N SER A 128 -5.37 7.35 11.91
CA SER A 128 -5.03 8.29 10.84
C SER A 128 -4.14 7.62 9.80
N ASP A 129 -3.13 6.87 10.24
CA ASP A 129 -2.20 6.17 9.35
C ASP A 129 -2.92 5.15 8.47
N ILE A 130 -3.83 4.34 9.05
CA ILE A 130 -4.65 3.39 8.27
C ILE A 130 -5.53 4.12 7.24
N ALA A 131 -6.11 5.27 7.62
CA ALA A 131 -6.93 6.06 6.71
C ALA A 131 -6.10 6.63 5.55
N ASN A 132 -4.88 7.07 5.83
CA ASN A 132 -3.94 7.55 4.82
C ASN A 132 -3.49 6.42 3.88
N LEU A 133 -3.07 5.26 4.42
CA LEU A 133 -2.73 4.10 3.58
C LEU A 133 -3.88 3.71 2.65
N LYS A 134 -5.11 3.74 3.14
CA LYS A 134 -6.29 3.48 2.30
C LYS A 134 -6.37 4.53 1.18
N LYS A 135 -6.33 5.82 1.53
CA LYS A 135 -6.44 6.91 0.57
C LYS A 135 -5.36 6.82 -0.51
N ASP A 136 -4.12 6.55 -0.13
CA ASP A 136 -2.99 6.50 -1.04
C ASP A 136 -3.04 5.21 -1.89
N SER A 137 -3.52 4.10 -1.33
CA SER A 137 -3.78 2.88 -2.11
C SER A 137 -4.90 3.08 -3.14
N ASP A 138 -5.96 3.81 -2.78
CA ASP A 138 -7.02 4.18 -3.73
C ASP A 138 -6.47 5.10 -4.85
N ALA A 139 -5.56 6.02 -4.52
CA ALA A 139 -4.92 6.89 -5.51
C ALA A 139 -4.01 6.11 -6.47
N LEU A 140 -3.23 5.15 -5.96
CA LEU A 140 -2.45 4.22 -6.79
C LEU A 140 -3.38 3.41 -7.71
N ALA A 141 -4.48 2.91 -7.16
CA ALA A 141 -5.48 2.18 -7.92
C ALA A 141 -6.05 2.99 -9.08
N ASP A 142 -6.36 4.26 -8.84
CA ASP A 142 -6.86 5.18 -9.85
C ASP A 142 -5.82 5.50 -10.92
N ALA A 143 -4.54 5.66 -10.54
CA ALA A 143 -3.45 5.92 -11.48
C ALA A 143 -3.16 4.74 -12.42
N CYS A 144 -3.57 3.52 -12.06
CA CYS A 144 -3.39 2.32 -12.89
C CYS A 144 -4.58 2.02 -13.83
N LYS A 145 -5.62 2.87 -13.88
CA LYS A 145 -6.82 2.69 -14.71
C LYS A 145 -6.65 3.15 -16.15
#